data_AF-A0A8C5VVQ5-F1
#
_entry.id   AF-A0A8C5VVQ5-F1
#
_cell.length_a   1.000
_cell.length_b   1.000
_cell.length_c   1.000
_cell.angle_alpha   90.00
_cell.angle_beta   90.00
_cell.angle_gamma   90.00
#
_symmetry.space_group_name_H-M   'P 1'
#
loop_
_entity.id
_entity.type
_entity.pdbx_description
1 polymer ?
#
loop_
_entity_poly.entity_id
_entity_poly.type
_entity_poly.pdbx_seq_one_letter_code
_entity_poly.pdbx_strand_id
1 'polypeptide(L)'
;MAHEMIGTQIVTERLVALLESGTEKVLLIDSRPFVEYNTSHILEAININCSKLMKRRLQQDKVLITELIQHSAKHKVDIDCSQKVVVYGQSSQDVGFLSSDCFLTVLLSKLEKSFNSLHLLVGGFAEFSRCFPGLCEGKSTIVPTCISQPCLSVANIGPTRILPNLYLGCQRDVLNKELMQQNGIGQSKVAHYLHFYST
;
A
#
# COMPACT_ATOMS: atom_id res chain seq x y z
N MET A 1 7.76 4.52 -40.89
CA MET A 1 7.50 3.15 -40.42
C MET A 1 7.20 3.24 -38.93
N ALA A 2 5.91 3.24 -38.58
CA ALA A 2 5.45 3.37 -37.20
C ALA A 2 5.60 2.00 -36.51
N HIS A 3 6.52 1.90 -35.58
CA HIS A 3 6.62 0.73 -34.69
C HIS A 3 5.89 1.10 -33.39
N GLU A 4 4.57 1.20 -33.45
CA GLU A 4 3.73 1.31 -32.25
C GLU A 4 3.54 -0.11 -31.70
N MET A 5 4.48 -0.55 -30.85
CA MET A 5 4.14 -1.48 -29.79
C MET A 5 4.01 -0.69 -28.51
N ILE A 6 2.90 0.04 -28.41
CA ILE A 6 2.40 0.55 -27.15
C ILE A 6 2.07 -0.69 -26.29
N GLY A 7 2.72 -0.84 -25.13
CA GLY A 7 2.50 -1.97 -24.22
C GLY A 7 1.03 -2.38 -24.12
N THR A 8 0.76 -3.68 -24.22
CA THR A 8 -0.60 -4.23 -24.21
C THR A 8 -1.27 -3.99 -22.85
N GLN A 9 -2.58 -4.16 -22.76
CA GLN A 9 -3.31 -3.95 -21.52
C GLN A 9 -3.64 -5.28 -20.84
N ILE A 10 -3.62 -5.30 -19.52
CA ILE A 10 -4.06 -6.44 -18.71
C ILE A 10 -5.09 -5.98 -17.67
N VAL A 11 -6.19 -6.70 -17.56
CA VAL A 11 -7.22 -6.45 -16.54
C VAL A 11 -6.89 -7.15 -15.22
N THR A 12 -7.47 -6.65 -14.14
CA THR A 12 -7.21 -7.08 -12.76
C THR A 12 -7.32 -8.60 -12.57
N GLU A 13 -8.40 -9.22 -13.03
CA GLU A 13 -8.66 -10.65 -12.87
C GLU A 13 -7.62 -11.50 -13.58
N ARG A 14 -7.12 -11.03 -14.73
CA ARG A 14 -6.07 -11.72 -15.50
C ARG A 14 -4.72 -11.60 -14.83
N LEU A 15 -4.40 -10.46 -14.21
CA LEU A 15 -3.19 -10.33 -13.40
C LEU A 15 -3.22 -11.30 -12.22
N VAL A 16 -4.33 -11.39 -11.50
CA VAL A 16 -4.48 -12.33 -10.37
C VAL A 16 -4.29 -13.77 -10.83
N ALA A 17 -4.94 -14.19 -11.92
CA ALA A 17 -4.78 -15.53 -12.46
C ALA A 17 -3.31 -15.87 -12.81
N LEU A 18 -2.52 -14.88 -13.28
CA LEU A 18 -1.09 -15.06 -13.56
C LEU A 18 -0.26 -15.18 -12.28
N LEU A 19 -0.58 -14.39 -11.25
CA LEU A 19 0.10 -14.45 -9.96
C LEU A 19 -0.17 -15.79 -9.25
N GLU A 20 -1.40 -16.30 -9.33
CA GLU A 20 -1.81 -17.56 -8.71
C GLU A 20 -1.30 -18.80 -9.46
N SER A 21 -1.18 -18.76 -10.79
CA SER A 21 -0.76 -19.94 -11.56
C SER A 21 0.69 -20.34 -11.29
N GLY A 22 1.55 -19.38 -10.91
CA GLY A 22 2.98 -19.60 -10.67
C GLY A 22 3.75 -20.08 -11.91
N THR A 23 3.11 -20.12 -13.08
CA THR A 23 3.67 -20.68 -14.33
C THR A 23 4.64 -19.72 -15.00
N GLU A 24 4.45 -18.42 -14.80
CA GLU A 24 5.28 -17.37 -15.35
C GLU A 24 5.76 -16.45 -14.22
N LYS A 25 7.05 -16.13 -14.21
CA LYS A 25 7.59 -15.11 -13.30
C LYS A 25 7.19 -13.73 -13.80
N VAL A 26 6.23 -13.11 -13.12
CA VAL A 26 5.76 -11.76 -13.43
C VAL A 26 6.63 -10.73 -12.70
N LEU A 27 7.13 -9.73 -13.44
CA LEU A 27 7.79 -8.55 -12.86
C LEU A 27 6.75 -7.45 -12.69
N LEU A 28 6.32 -7.22 -11.45
CA LEU A 28 5.29 -6.23 -11.14
C LEU A 28 5.91 -4.90 -10.73
N ILE A 29 5.56 -3.82 -11.40
CA ILE A 29 6.13 -2.48 -11.20
C ILE A 29 5.04 -1.49 -10.78
N ASP A 30 5.20 -0.92 -9.58
CA ASP A 30 4.42 0.21 -9.10
C ASP A 30 5.09 1.51 -9.54
N SER A 31 4.44 2.27 -10.43
CA SER A 31 4.96 3.54 -10.93
C SER A 31 4.49 4.75 -10.13
N ARG A 32 3.83 4.59 -8.98
CA ARG A 32 3.27 5.69 -8.19
C ARG A 32 4.35 6.37 -7.34
N PRO A 33 4.08 7.58 -6.82
CA PRO A 33 4.95 8.23 -5.85
C PRO A 33 5.25 7.34 -4.65
N PHE A 34 6.45 7.46 -4.10
CA PHE A 34 6.92 6.69 -2.94
C PHE A 34 5.93 6.67 -1.77
N VAL A 35 5.26 7.79 -1.49
CA VAL A 35 4.28 7.87 -0.40
C VAL A 35 3.11 6.93 -0.63
N GLU A 36 2.53 6.92 -1.83
CA GLU A 36 1.39 6.06 -2.18
C GLU A 36 1.75 4.58 -2.13
N TYR A 37 2.92 4.22 -2.68
CA TYR A 37 3.45 2.85 -2.61
C TYR A 37 3.59 2.39 -1.15
N ASN A 38 4.19 3.21 -0.28
CA ASN A 38 4.38 2.83 1.13
C ASN A 38 3.08 2.84 1.95
N THR A 39 2.04 3.56 1.49
CA THR A 39 0.72 3.46 2.09
C THR A 39 0.13 2.08 1.83
N SER A 40 0.05 1.66 0.56
CA SER A 40 -0.38 0.33 0.15
C SER A 40 -0.03 0.09 -1.31
N HIS A 41 0.40 -1.10 -1.68
CA HIS A 41 0.78 -1.53 -3.03
C HIS A 41 0.42 -3.00 -3.25
N ILE A 42 0.39 -3.46 -4.50
CA ILE A 42 0.18 -4.88 -4.81
C ILE A 42 1.37 -5.71 -4.28
N LEU A 43 1.08 -6.90 -3.75
CA LEU A 43 2.05 -7.84 -3.20
C LEU A 43 3.28 -8.00 -4.13
N GLU A 44 4.47 -7.93 -3.54
CA GLU A 44 5.78 -8.07 -4.22
C GLU A 44 6.08 -7.05 -5.35
N ALA A 45 5.25 -6.02 -5.55
CA ALA A 45 5.52 -4.99 -6.55
C ALA A 45 6.81 -4.20 -6.24
N ILE A 46 7.59 -3.90 -7.27
CA ILE A 46 8.78 -3.06 -7.17
C ILE A 46 8.41 -1.60 -7.44
N ASN A 47 8.71 -0.71 -6.51
CA ASN A 47 8.46 0.71 -6.73
C ASN A 47 9.52 1.36 -7.61
N ILE A 48 9.06 1.91 -8.73
CA ILE A 48 9.85 2.81 -9.57
C ILE A 48 9.27 4.22 -9.38
N ASN A 49 9.72 4.86 -8.30
CA ASN A 49 9.15 6.09 -7.76
C ASN A 49 8.96 7.19 -8.83
N CYS A 50 7.70 7.59 -9.03
CA CYS A 50 7.34 8.72 -9.86
C CYS A 50 7.79 10.05 -9.24
N SER A 51 9.02 10.45 -9.54
CA SER A 51 9.59 11.73 -9.15
C SER A 51 10.13 12.49 -10.35
N LYS A 52 10.14 13.83 -10.26
CA LYS A 52 10.69 14.71 -11.31
C LYS A 52 12.16 14.40 -11.61
N LEU A 53 12.94 14.08 -10.58
CA LEU A 53 14.35 13.71 -10.72
C LEU A 53 14.50 12.38 -11.45
N MET A 54 13.72 11.36 -11.07
CA MET A 54 13.80 10.04 -11.71
C MET A 54 13.37 10.11 -13.18
N LYS A 55 12.26 10.80 -13.47
CA LYS A 55 11.81 11.06 -14.85
C LYS A 55 12.95 11.66 -15.70
N ARG A 56 13.59 12.71 -15.19
CA ARG A 56 14.70 13.38 -15.89
C ARG A 56 15.89 12.44 -16.12
N ARG A 57 16.28 11.65 -15.12
CA ARG A 57 17.40 10.69 -15.25
C ARG A 57 17.10 9.61 -16.29
N LEU A 58 15.87 9.10 -16.33
CA LEU A 58 15.42 8.15 -17.36
C LEU A 58 15.42 8.80 -18.74
N GLN A 59 14.83 9.99 -18.90
CA GLN A 59 14.80 10.71 -20.18
C GLN A 59 16.20 11.00 -20.73
N GLN A 60 17.15 11.32 -19.85
CA GLN A 60 18.54 11.63 -20.22
C GLN A 60 19.45 10.39 -20.29
N ASP A 61 18.90 9.18 -20.15
CA ASP A 61 19.65 7.92 -20.14
C ASP A 61 20.81 7.90 -19.13
N LYS A 62 20.62 8.59 -17.99
CA LYS A 62 21.58 8.62 -16.87
C LYS A 62 21.40 7.47 -15.88
N VAL A 63 20.40 6.63 -16.10
CA VAL A 63 20.08 5.41 -15.34
C VAL A 63 19.49 4.41 -16.31
N LEU A 64 20.00 3.18 -16.29
CA LEU A 64 19.40 2.07 -17.03
C LEU A 64 18.21 1.51 -16.25
N ILE A 65 17.13 1.16 -16.96
CA ILE A 65 15.91 0.70 -16.32
C ILE A 65 16.10 -0.62 -15.56
N THR A 66 16.93 -1.53 -16.10
CA THR A 66 17.25 -2.81 -15.46
C THR A 66 18.06 -2.63 -14.17
N GLU A 67 19.03 -1.72 -14.16
CA GLU A 67 19.76 -1.35 -12.94
C GLU A 67 18.83 -0.71 -11.91
N LEU A 68 17.92 0.16 -12.34
CA LEU A 68 16.97 0.80 -11.44
C LEU A 68 16.03 -0.23 -10.80
N ILE A 69 15.51 -1.17 -11.58
CA ILE A 69 14.70 -2.29 -11.07
C ILE A 69 15.48 -3.08 -10.03
N GLN A 70 16.73 -3.42 -10.32
CA GLN A 70 17.57 -4.18 -9.41
C GLN A 70 17.87 -3.40 -8.11
N HIS A 71 18.05 -2.09 -8.17
CA HIS A 71 18.25 -1.24 -6.99
C HIS A 71 16.99 -1.03 -6.15
N SER A 72 15.81 -1.00 -6.79
CA SER A 72 14.52 -0.84 -6.10
C SER A 72 14.01 -2.14 -5.49
N ALA A 73 14.47 -3.30 -5.95
CA ALA A 73 14.02 -4.59 -5.47
C ALA A 73 14.55 -4.91 -4.06
N LYS A 74 13.71 -5.55 -3.23
CA LYS A 74 14.08 -6.04 -1.89
C LYS A 74 15.16 -7.14 -1.94
N HIS A 75 15.20 -7.87 -3.05
CA HIS A 75 16.08 -9.02 -3.28
C HIS A 75 16.70 -8.96 -4.67
N LYS A 76 17.70 -9.81 -4.94
CA LYS A 76 18.25 -9.95 -6.29
C LYS A 76 17.16 -10.41 -7.26
N VAL A 77 16.94 -9.66 -8.34
CA VAL A 77 15.95 -9.99 -9.36
C VAL A 77 16.71 -10.47 -10.57
N ASP A 78 16.51 -11.73 -10.93
CA ASP A 78 16.94 -12.22 -12.23
C ASP A 78 16.08 -11.56 -13.30
N ILE A 79 16.65 -10.61 -14.04
CA ILE A 79 15.98 -9.82 -15.08
C ILE A 79 16.25 -10.49 -16.42
N ASP A 80 15.19 -10.93 -17.07
CA ASP A 80 15.24 -11.53 -18.40
C ASP A 80 14.24 -10.81 -19.33
N CYS A 81 14.64 -10.53 -20.57
CA CYS A 81 13.81 -9.84 -21.55
C CYS A 81 12.56 -10.64 -21.94
N SER A 82 12.55 -11.96 -21.68
CA SER A 82 11.37 -12.83 -21.89
C SER A 82 10.32 -12.72 -20.79
N GLN A 83 10.65 -12.12 -19.64
CA GLN A 83 9.72 -11.97 -18.53
C GLN A 83 8.52 -11.09 -18.88
N LYS A 84 7.36 -11.46 -18.34
CA LYS A 84 6.16 -10.65 -18.40
C LYS A 84 6.26 -9.53 -17.38
N VAL A 85 6.28 -8.29 -17.85
CA VAL A 85 6.32 -7.09 -17.03
C VAL A 85 4.94 -6.47 -16.98
N VAL A 86 4.43 -6.18 -15.79
CA VAL A 86 3.16 -5.49 -15.58
C VAL A 86 3.43 -4.20 -14.81
N VAL A 87 3.01 -3.06 -15.36
CA VAL A 87 3.18 -1.73 -14.76
C VAL A 87 1.82 -1.19 -14.37
N TYR A 88 1.73 -0.51 -13.23
CA TYR A 88 0.52 0.18 -12.83
C TYR A 88 0.78 1.54 -12.22
N GLY A 89 -0.09 2.50 -12.55
CA GLY A 89 -0.22 3.78 -11.85
C GLY A 89 -1.40 3.75 -10.87
N GLN A 90 -1.95 4.90 -10.52
CA GLN A 90 -3.09 4.97 -9.59
C GLN A 90 -4.41 4.52 -10.24
N SER A 91 -4.73 5.02 -11.45
CA SER A 91 -6.03 4.76 -12.10
C SER A 91 -6.00 4.85 -13.62
N SER A 92 -4.84 4.63 -14.24
CA SER A 92 -4.68 4.67 -15.70
C SER A 92 -5.50 3.55 -16.36
N GLN A 93 -6.31 3.91 -17.34
CA GLN A 93 -7.16 2.97 -18.08
C GLN A 93 -6.51 2.46 -19.36
N ASP A 94 -5.90 3.37 -20.12
CA ASP A 94 -5.34 3.10 -21.43
C ASP A 94 -4.03 3.88 -21.60
N VAL A 95 -3.09 3.32 -22.37
CA VAL A 95 -1.83 3.99 -22.69
C VAL A 95 -2.05 5.18 -23.62
N GLY A 96 -3.03 5.13 -24.52
CA GLY A 96 -3.39 6.18 -25.47
C GLY A 96 -3.95 7.46 -24.83
N PHE A 97 -4.42 7.40 -23.58
CA PHE A 97 -4.84 8.58 -22.81
C PHE A 97 -3.72 9.18 -21.95
N LEU A 98 -2.53 8.57 -21.94
CA LEU A 98 -1.40 9.11 -21.18
C LEU A 98 -0.80 10.31 -21.88
N SER A 99 -0.52 11.37 -21.11
CA SER A 99 0.27 12.48 -21.62
C SER A 99 1.66 11.99 -22.04
N SER A 100 2.13 12.45 -23.20
CA SER A 100 3.43 12.08 -23.76
C SER A 100 4.61 12.46 -22.86
N ASP A 101 4.43 13.45 -21.98
CA ASP A 101 5.44 13.88 -21.02
C ASP A 101 5.13 13.42 -19.57
N CYS A 102 4.19 12.52 -19.34
CA CYS A 102 4.01 11.97 -17.99
C CYS A 102 5.11 10.94 -17.65
N PHE A 103 5.33 10.71 -16.36
CA PHE A 103 6.35 9.74 -15.90
C PHE A 103 6.07 8.33 -16.41
N LEU A 104 4.80 7.90 -16.41
CA LEU A 104 4.41 6.57 -16.83
C LEU A 104 4.77 6.32 -18.31
N THR A 105 4.52 7.28 -19.20
CA THR A 105 4.91 7.20 -20.61
C THR A 105 6.43 7.06 -20.77
N VAL A 106 7.21 7.85 -20.02
CA VAL A 106 8.68 7.73 -20.01
C VAL A 106 9.11 6.34 -19.53
N LEU A 107 8.52 5.84 -18.44
CA LEU A 107 8.86 4.53 -17.87
C LEU A 107 8.55 3.40 -18.85
N LEU A 108 7.35 3.39 -19.45
CA LEU A 108 6.95 2.41 -20.46
C LEU A 108 7.94 2.40 -21.63
N SER A 109 8.31 3.57 -22.16
CA SER A 109 9.25 3.68 -23.27
C SER A 109 10.66 3.10 -22.99
N LYS A 110 11.07 3.03 -21.71
CA LYS A 110 12.35 2.43 -21.31
C LYS A 110 12.22 0.93 -21.11
N LEU A 111 11.09 0.48 -20.55
CA LEU A 111 10.80 -0.94 -20.35
C LEU A 111 10.61 -1.67 -21.69
N GLU A 112 9.92 -1.09 -22.66
CA GLU A 112 9.72 -1.68 -24.00
C GLU A 112 11.04 -1.96 -24.74
N LYS A 113 12.10 -1.22 -24.41
CA LYS A 113 13.45 -1.45 -24.98
C LYS A 113 14.18 -2.63 -24.35
N SER A 114 13.74 -3.06 -23.16
CA SER A 114 14.42 -4.08 -22.34
C SER A 114 13.63 -5.39 -22.23
N PHE A 115 12.31 -5.36 -22.51
CA PHE A 115 11.41 -6.48 -22.31
C PHE A 115 10.47 -6.68 -23.51
N ASN A 116 10.22 -7.94 -23.86
CA ASN A 116 9.38 -8.31 -24.99
C ASN A 116 7.88 -8.33 -24.66
N SER A 117 7.53 -8.42 -23.37
CA SER A 117 6.16 -8.57 -22.89
C SER A 117 5.89 -7.54 -21.80
N LEU A 118 5.39 -6.37 -22.21
CA LEU A 118 5.07 -5.27 -21.30
C LEU A 118 3.56 -5.00 -21.33
N HIS A 119 2.97 -4.93 -20.14
CA HIS A 119 1.54 -4.67 -19.98
C HIS A 119 1.25 -3.53 -19.00
N LEU A 120 0.28 -2.69 -19.32
CA LEU A 120 -0.31 -1.73 -18.38
C LEU A 120 -1.53 -2.38 -17.68
N LEU A 121 -1.58 -2.30 -16.35
CA LEU A 121 -2.75 -2.72 -15.59
C LEU A 121 -3.88 -1.70 -15.74
N VAL A 122 -4.98 -2.13 -16.36
CA VAL A 122 -6.19 -1.33 -16.54
C VAL A 122 -6.81 -1.02 -15.18
N GLY A 123 -7.16 0.25 -14.97
CA GLY A 123 -7.72 0.73 -13.70
C GLY A 123 -6.69 0.92 -12.58
N GLY A 124 -5.43 0.54 -12.82
CA GLY A 124 -4.31 0.73 -11.91
C GLY A 124 -4.53 0.14 -10.51
N PHE A 125 -3.83 0.72 -9.54
CA PHE A 125 -3.93 0.29 -8.14
C PHE A 125 -5.33 0.50 -7.55
N ALA A 126 -6.04 1.57 -7.94
CA ALA A 126 -7.36 1.89 -7.40
C ALA A 126 -8.38 0.77 -7.67
N GLU A 127 -8.38 0.23 -8.90
CA GLU A 127 -9.25 -0.88 -9.24
C GLU A 127 -8.77 -2.20 -8.62
N PHE A 128 -7.47 -2.48 -8.69
CA PHE A 128 -6.91 -3.72 -8.14
C PHE A 128 -7.16 -3.86 -6.65
N SER A 129 -6.84 -2.83 -5.86
CA SER A 129 -7.02 -2.85 -4.40
C SER A 129 -8.48 -2.94 -3.98
N ARG A 130 -9.41 -2.42 -4.80
CA ARG A 130 -10.86 -2.56 -4.57
C ARG A 130 -11.33 -4.00 -4.78
N CYS A 131 -10.85 -4.68 -5.82
CA CYS A 131 -11.26 -6.05 -6.14
C CYS A 131 -10.52 -7.11 -5.31
N PHE A 132 -9.24 -6.90 -5.03
CA PHE A 132 -8.35 -7.88 -4.41
C PHE A 132 -7.53 -7.27 -3.24
N PRO A 133 -8.18 -6.75 -2.18
CA PRO A 133 -7.48 -6.12 -1.06
C PRO A 133 -6.53 -7.06 -0.32
N GLY A 134 -6.79 -8.37 -0.34
CA GLY A 134 -5.93 -9.39 0.27
C GLY A 134 -4.59 -9.62 -0.46
N LEU A 135 -4.45 -9.10 -1.68
CA LEU A 135 -3.22 -9.15 -2.47
C LEU A 135 -2.47 -7.81 -2.46
N CYS A 136 -2.72 -6.96 -1.45
CA CYS A 136 -2.01 -5.71 -1.24
C CYS A 136 -1.23 -5.72 0.07
N GLU A 137 0.00 -5.22 0.04
CA GLU A 137 0.86 -4.98 1.21
C GLU A 137 0.84 -3.49 1.55
N GLY A 138 0.86 -3.14 2.83
CA GLY A 138 0.91 -1.75 3.24
C GLY A 138 0.70 -1.58 4.73
N LYS A 139 0.88 -0.34 5.19
CA LYS A 139 0.44 0.01 6.54
C LYS A 139 -1.07 -0.05 6.55
N SER A 140 -1.60 -1.17 7.01
CA SER A 140 -3.01 -1.35 7.21
C SER A 140 -3.56 -0.18 8.02
N THR A 141 -4.29 0.73 7.36
CA THR A 141 -5.20 1.64 8.06
C THR A 141 -6.41 0.88 8.60
N ILE A 142 -6.45 -0.46 8.41
CA ILE A 142 -7.24 -1.36 9.24
C ILE A 142 -6.53 -1.44 10.61
N VAL A 143 -6.58 -0.34 11.36
CA VAL A 143 -7.19 -0.49 12.67
C VAL A 143 -8.55 -1.10 12.34
N PRO A 144 -8.88 -2.31 12.79
CA PRO A 144 -10.28 -2.66 12.78
C PRO A 144 -10.91 -1.55 13.61
N THR A 145 -11.61 -0.62 12.97
CA THR A 145 -12.79 -0.06 13.59
C THR A 145 -13.63 -1.30 13.84
N CYS A 146 -13.41 -1.90 15.00
CA CYS A 146 -14.42 -2.64 15.68
C CYS A 146 -15.65 -1.76 15.50
N ILE A 147 -16.59 -2.18 14.67
CA ILE A 147 -17.95 -1.72 14.81
C ILE A 147 -18.43 -2.40 16.10
N SER A 148 -17.80 -2.05 17.23
CA SER A 148 -18.60 -1.87 18.43
C SER A 148 -19.58 -0.81 17.98
N GLN A 149 -20.84 -1.22 17.82
CA GLN A 149 -21.97 -0.32 17.65
C GLN A 149 -21.69 0.98 18.41
N PRO A 150 -22.10 2.16 17.93
CA PRO A 150 -22.15 3.32 18.80
C PRO A 150 -23.06 2.91 19.96
N CYS A 151 -22.45 2.51 21.07
CA CYS A 151 -23.19 2.15 22.26
C CYS A 151 -23.81 3.47 22.69
N LEU A 152 -25.09 3.61 22.38
CA LEU A 152 -25.96 4.67 22.88
C LEU A 152 -25.58 4.88 24.34
N SER A 153 -25.29 6.15 24.67
CA SER A 153 -24.79 6.63 25.95
C SER A 153 -25.26 5.78 27.14
N VAL A 154 -24.51 4.74 27.46
CA VAL A 154 -24.60 4.14 28.78
C VAL A 154 -23.94 5.17 29.67
N ALA A 155 -24.68 5.68 30.65
CA ALA A 155 -24.13 6.52 31.69
C ALA A 155 -23.06 5.69 32.43
N ASN A 156 -21.84 5.69 31.92
CA ASN A 156 -20.71 4.99 32.50
C ASN A 156 -20.28 5.80 33.72
N ILE A 157 -20.92 5.51 34.85
CA ILE A 157 -20.58 6.08 36.14
C ILE A 157 -19.38 5.29 36.67
N GLY A 158 -18.20 5.54 36.11
CA GLY A 158 -16.92 5.06 36.61
C GLY A 158 -16.21 3.95 35.85
N PRO A 159 -15.07 3.47 36.39
CA PRO A 159 -14.15 2.60 35.68
C PRO A 159 -14.71 1.17 35.52
N THR A 160 -14.55 0.60 34.34
CA THR A 160 -15.06 -0.73 33.98
C THR A 160 -14.12 -1.81 34.51
N ARG A 161 -14.65 -2.76 35.30
CA ARG A 161 -13.86 -3.89 35.79
C ARG A 161 -13.55 -4.88 34.65
N ILE A 162 -12.26 -5.09 34.37
CA ILE A 162 -11.79 -6.06 33.36
C ILE A 162 -11.39 -7.38 34.03
N LEU A 163 -10.79 -7.32 35.23
CA LEU A 163 -10.44 -8.49 36.04
C LEU A 163 -10.78 -8.22 37.51
N PRO A 164 -10.83 -9.23 38.40
CA PRO A 164 -11.14 -9.05 39.83
C PRO A 164 -10.31 -7.97 40.55
N ASN A 165 -9.11 -7.66 40.05
CA ASN A 165 -8.23 -6.62 40.58
C ASN A 165 -7.78 -5.58 39.53
N LEU A 166 -8.38 -5.56 38.33
CA LEU A 166 -8.01 -4.64 37.26
C LEU A 166 -9.23 -3.93 36.70
N TYR A 167 -9.17 -2.62 36.69
CA TYR A 167 -10.21 -1.73 36.19
C TYR A 167 -9.63 -0.88 35.06
N LEU A 168 -10.47 -0.52 34.11
CA LEU A 168 -10.16 0.37 33.01
C LEU A 168 -10.98 1.65 33.17
N GLY A 169 -10.29 2.78 33.27
CA GLY A 169 -10.93 4.08 33.48
C GLY A 169 -10.13 5.20 32.84
N CYS A 170 -10.77 6.35 32.64
CA CYS A 170 -10.07 7.54 32.19
C CYS A 170 -9.49 8.30 33.39
N GLN A 171 -8.59 9.26 33.13
CA GLN A 171 -7.96 10.05 34.18
C GLN A 171 -8.96 10.76 35.09
N ARG A 172 -10.12 11.17 34.56
CA ARG A 172 -11.19 11.81 35.32
C ARG A 172 -11.77 10.87 36.38
N ASP A 173 -11.93 9.59 36.06
CA ASP A 173 -12.53 8.59 36.95
C ASP A 173 -11.60 8.28 38.13
N VAL A 174 -10.29 8.19 37.87
CA VAL A 174 -9.26 7.91 38.88
C VAL A 174 -9.04 9.09 39.84
N LEU A 175 -9.25 10.31 39.35
CA LEU A 175 -9.17 11.52 40.16
C LEU A 175 -10.43 11.76 41.02
N ASN A 176 -11.55 11.10 40.72
CA ASN A 176 -12.76 11.17 41.53
C ASN A 176 -12.67 10.24 42.76
N LYS A 177 -12.18 10.78 43.88
CA LYS A 177 -11.93 10.02 45.11
C LYS A 177 -13.19 9.39 45.72
N GLU A 178 -14.34 10.05 45.62
CA GLU A 178 -15.61 9.54 46.15
C GLU A 178 -16.06 8.30 45.36
N LEU A 179 -16.00 8.36 44.04
CA LEU A 179 -16.34 7.26 43.15
C LEU A 179 -15.42 6.04 43.35
N MET A 180 -14.12 6.28 43.54
CA MET A 180 -13.14 5.23 43.79
C MET A 180 -13.35 4.56 45.16
N GLN A 181 -13.70 5.34 46.20
CA GLN A 181 -14.01 4.81 47.52
C GLN A 181 -15.32 4.03 47.56
N GLN A 182 -16.39 4.55 46.93
CA GLN A 182 -17.69 3.87 46.85
C GLN A 182 -17.58 2.49 46.18
N ASN A 183 -16.68 2.35 45.21
CA ASN A 183 -16.45 1.09 44.50
C ASN A 183 -15.30 0.24 45.08
N GLY A 184 -14.64 0.68 46.15
CA GLY A 184 -13.52 -0.04 46.79
C GLY A 184 -12.29 -0.21 45.88
N ILE A 185 -12.08 0.71 44.93
CA ILE A 185 -11.02 0.62 43.92
C ILE A 185 -9.81 1.45 44.40
N GLY A 186 -8.64 0.81 44.48
CA GLY A 186 -7.38 1.52 44.71
C GLY A 186 -6.86 2.15 43.41
N GLN A 187 -6.22 3.33 43.48
CA GLN A 187 -5.68 4.02 42.30
C GLN A 187 -4.68 3.16 41.50
N SER A 188 -3.94 2.27 42.16
CA SER A 188 -3.02 1.31 41.53
C SER A 188 -3.71 0.18 40.76
N LYS A 189 -5.04 0.04 40.88
CA LYS A 189 -5.84 -0.99 40.22
C LYS A 189 -6.49 -0.52 38.92
N VAL A 190 -6.26 0.74 38.51
CA VAL A 190 -6.81 1.30 37.27
C VAL A 190 -5.71 1.47 36.22
N ALA A 191 -5.82 0.76 35.09
CA ALA A 191 -4.94 0.97 33.96
C ALA A 191 -5.38 2.24 33.19
N HIS A 192 -4.47 3.21 33.07
CA HIS A 192 -4.68 4.42 32.27
C HIS A 192 -4.20 4.19 30.83
N TYR A 193 -5.03 4.59 29.87
CA TYR A 193 -4.65 4.75 28.46
C TYR A 193 -3.81 6.02 28.26
N LEU A 194 -2.61 6.10 28.87
CA LEU A 194 -1.66 7.19 28.62
C LEU A 194 -0.23 6.66 28.69
N HIS A 195 0.20 5.94 27.65
CA HIS A 195 1.61 5.86 27.22
C HIS A 195 1.74 5.36 25.77
N PHE A 196 1.07 6.04 24.84
CA PHE A 196 1.38 5.93 23.41
C PHE A 196 1.32 7.29 22.70
N TYR A 197 1.79 8.37 23.33
CA TYR A 197 2.22 9.61 22.67
C TYR A 197 3.17 10.39 23.61
N SER A 198 4.26 10.92 23.05
CA SER A 198 5.50 11.47 23.67
C SER A 198 6.48 10.39 24.17
N THR A 199 7.70 10.25 23.66
CA THR A 199 8.56 11.00 22.70
C THR A 199 9.40 9.99 21.94
#